data_AF-A0A4Q4CJX7-F1
#
_entry.id   AF-A0A4Q4CJX7-F1
#
_cell.length_a   1.000
_cell.length_b   1.000
_cell.length_c   1.000
_cell.angle_alpha   90.00
_cell.angle_beta   90.00
_cell.angle_gamma   90.00
#
_symmetry.space_group_name_H-M   'P 1'
#
loop_
_entity.id
_entity.type
_entity.pdbx_description
1 polymer ?
#
loop_
_entity_poly.entity_id
_entity_poly.type
_entity_poly.pdbx_seq_one_letter_code
_entity_poly.pdbx_strand_id
1 'polypeptide(L)'
;MPKETTSTDGVRAARLDGRRVLFEVEEAGVLVPCSISLGALQDISAKRHFKTAEVLQCFTKAQDRIEAAVRHKLRTRFHAEGAMLNLWADDFEDLPADSIPHQPVAAAAAGD
;
A
#
# COMPACT_ATOMS: atom_id res chain seq x y z
N MET A 1 -23.71 25.18 13.92
CA MET A 1 -23.74 23.90 13.19
C MET A 1 -22.35 23.66 12.64
N PRO A 2 -21.45 22.95 13.33
CA PRO A 2 -20.22 22.50 12.70
C PRO A 2 -20.61 21.46 11.65
N LYS A 3 -20.16 21.67 10.42
CA LYS A 3 -20.15 20.62 9.42
C LYS A 3 -19.00 19.72 9.84
N GLU A 4 -19.30 18.69 10.62
CA GLU A 4 -18.41 17.54 10.76
C GLU A 4 -18.35 16.92 9.36
N THR A 5 -17.47 17.47 8.52
CA THR A 5 -16.87 16.76 7.41
C THR A 5 -16.28 15.52 8.04
N THR A 6 -17.00 14.42 7.90
CA THR A 6 -16.50 13.07 8.07
C THR A 6 -15.10 13.08 7.49
N SER A 7 -14.10 13.05 8.37
CA SER A 7 -12.71 12.91 8.00
C SER A 7 -12.58 11.50 7.45
N THR A 8 -13.01 11.33 6.20
CA THR A 8 -12.62 10.20 5.37
C THR A 8 -11.25 10.57 4.83
N ASP A 9 -10.28 10.59 5.75
CA ASP A 9 -8.87 10.34 5.48
C ASP A 9 -8.86 8.90 4.96
N GLY A 10 -9.06 8.75 3.66
CA GLY A 10 -9.54 7.50 3.12
C GLY A 10 -9.49 7.50 1.61
N VAL A 11 -9.03 6.38 1.10
CA VAL A 11 -8.80 6.13 -0.31
C VAL A 11 -10.03 6.46 -1.16
N ARG A 12 -9.84 7.29 -2.20
CA ARG A 12 -10.90 7.73 -3.12
C ARG A 12 -10.72 7.16 -4.52
N ALA A 13 -11.81 7.15 -5.27
CA ALA A 13 -11.85 6.84 -6.70
C ALA A 13 -11.21 5.50 -7.11
N ALA A 14 -11.24 4.49 -6.22
CA ALA A 14 -10.70 3.17 -6.50
C ALA A 14 -11.39 2.52 -7.71
N ARG A 15 -10.65 2.41 -8.82
CA ARG A 15 -11.12 1.83 -10.08
C ARG A 15 -10.12 0.84 -10.62
N LEU A 16 -10.61 -0.27 -11.14
CA LEU A 16 -9.76 -1.23 -11.84
C LEU A 16 -9.47 -0.74 -13.26
N ASP A 17 -8.19 -0.58 -13.59
CA ASP A 17 -7.68 -0.20 -14.91
C ASP A 17 -6.85 -1.37 -15.47
N GLY A 18 -7.53 -2.33 -16.10
CA GLY A 18 -6.93 -3.53 -16.66
C GLY A 18 -6.29 -4.45 -15.60
N ARG A 19 -4.98 -4.27 -15.35
CA ARG A 19 -4.18 -5.09 -14.41
C ARG A 19 -3.68 -4.30 -13.20
N ARG A 20 -4.25 -3.13 -12.92
CA ARG A 20 -3.90 -2.31 -11.76
C ARG A 20 -5.14 -1.58 -11.26
N VAL A 21 -5.17 -1.24 -9.98
CA VAL A 21 -6.21 -0.40 -9.40
C VAL A 21 -5.66 1.02 -9.31
N LEU A 22 -6.37 1.98 -9.88
CA LEU A 22 -6.10 3.42 -9.74
C LEU A 22 -6.96 3.95 -8.60
N PHE A 23 -6.38 4.79 -7.76
CA PHE A 23 -7.04 5.38 -6.59
C PHE A 23 -6.34 6.67 -6.21
N GLU A 24 -6.91 7.42 -5.28
CA GLU A 24 -6.35 8.68 -4.78
C GLU A 24 -6.30 8.62 -3.26
N VAL A 25 -5.21 9.11 -2.66
CA VAL A 25 -5.03 9.19 -1.21
C VAL A 25 -4.88 10.66 -0.83
N GLU A 26 -5.61 11.09 0.19
CA GLU A 26 -5.41 12.42 0.77
C GLU A 26 -4.31 12.31 1.83
N GLU A 27 -3.20 13.01 1.64
CA GLU A 27 -2.11 13.09 2.61
C GLU A 27 -1.82 14.57 2.89
N ALA A 28 -1.90 15.00 4.15
CA ALA A 28 -1.70 16.39 4.56
C ALA A 28 -2.53 17.41 3.75
N GLY A 29 -3.74 17.02 3.31
CA GLY A 29 -4.63 17.85 2.49
C GLY A 29 -4.30 17.89 0.99
N VAL A 30 -3.36 17.06 0.53
CA VAL A 30 -3.02 16.91 -0.89
C VAL A 30 -3.56 15.58 -1.41
N LEU A 31 -4.32 15.62 -2.50
CA LEU A 31 -4.73 14.41 -3.21
C LEU A 31 -3.58 13.88 -4.06
N VAL A 32 -3.09 12.70 -3.69
CA VAL A 32 -2.02 12.00 -4.39
C VAL A 32 -2.63 10.89 -5.26
N PRO A 33 -2.56 11.00 -6.60
CA PRO A 33 -3.01 9.94 -7.49
C PRO A 33 -2.07 8.73 -7.36
N CYS A 34 -2.64 7.58 -7.03
CA CYS A 34 -1.94 6.34 -6.76
C CYS A 34 -2.42 5.23 -7.70
N SER A 35 -1.52 4.29 -7.98
CA SER A 35 -1.84 3.06 -8.68
C SER A 35 -1.23 1.87 -7.93
N ILE A 36 -1.94 0.76 -7.85
CA ILE A 36 -1.42 -0.50 -7.33
C ILE A 36 -1.58 -1.59 -8.38
N SER A 37 -0.48 -2.30 -8.66
CA SER A 37 -0.52 -3.44 -9.59
C SER A 37 -1.29 -4.61 -8.99
N LEU A 38 -1.97 -5.41 -9.82
CA LEU A 38 -2.72 -6.58 -9.35
C LEU A 38 -1.83 -7.55 -8.57
N GLY A 39 -0.58 -7.73 -9.01
CA GLY A 39 0.41 -8.59 -8.34
C GLY A 39 0.72 -8.14 -6.92
N ALA A 40 0.83 -6.82 -6.69
CA ALA A 40 1.02 -6.27 -5.36
C ALA A 40 -0.21 -6.51 -4.47
N LEU A 41 -1.41 -6.34 -5.04
CA LEU A 41 -2.64 -6.62 -4.32
C LEU A 41 -2.78 -8.11 -3.95
N GLN A 42 -2.30 -9.02 -4.82
CA GLN A 42 -2.30 -10.46 -4.60
C GLN A 42 -1.40 -10.84 -3.45
N ASP A 43 -0.22 -10.23 -3.41
CA ASP A 43 0.78 -10.43 -2.37
C ASP A 43 0.24 -10.02 -0.99
N ILE A 44 -0.25 -8.78 -0.86
CA ILE A 44 -0.75 -8.27 0.42
C ILE A 44 -2.03 -8.95 0.91
N SER A 45 -2.80 -9.54 0.00
CA SER A 45 -4.01 -10.28 0.35
C SER A 45 -3.76 -11.78 0.55
N ALA A 46 -2.50 -12.25 0.37
CA ALA A 46 -2.12 -13.65 0.39
C ALA A 46 -2.99 -14.56 -0.52
N LYS A 47 -3.56 -14.01 -1.59
CA LYS A 47 -4.49 -14.69 -2.50
C LYS A 47 -3.84 -14.86 -3.87
N ARG A 48 -3.62 -16.12 -4.27
CA ARG A 48 -3.02 -16.43 -5.58
C ARG A 48 -3.89 -16.07 -6.78
N HIS A 49 -5.22 -16.07 -6.66
CA HIS A 49 -6.12 -15.74 -7.76
C HIS A 49 -7.23 -14.78 -7.31
N PHE A 50 -7.35 -13.66 -8.03
CA PHE A 50 -8.53 -12.80 -7.93
C PHE A 50 -9.40 -12.93 -9.16
N LYS A 51 -10.71 -12.93 -8.94
CA LYS A 51 -11.65 -12.52 -9.97
C LYS A 51 -11.68 -11.00 -9.98
N THR A 52 -11.83 -10.40 -11.14
CA THR A 52 -11.98 -8.94 -11.34
C THR A 52 -12.95 -8.30 -10.33
N ALA A 53 -14.06 -8.99 -10.02
CA ALA A 53 -15.06 -8.55 -9.06
C ALA A 53 -14.57 -8.53 -7.59
N GLU A 54 -13.61 -9.40 -7.24
CA GLU A 54 -13.04 -9.52 -5.89
C GLU A 54 -11.88 -8.54 -5.66
N VAL A 55 -11.32 -7.96 -6.73
CA VAL A 55 -10.18 -7.05 -6.66
C VAL A 55 -10.50 -5.84 -5.81
N LEU A 56 -11.64 -5.18 -6.06
CA LEU A 56 -12.07 -4.03 -5.26
C LEU A 56 -12.34 -4.40 -3.80
N GLN A 57 -12.90 -5.59 -3.55
CA GLN A 57 -13.15 -6.04 -2.18
C GLN A 57 -11.84 -6.32 -1.42
N CYS A 58 -10.83 -6.89 -2.09
CA CYS A 58 -9.53 -7.13 -1.48
C CYS A 58 -8.75 -5.83 -1.30
N PHE A 59 -8.90 -4.89 -2.24
CA PHE A 59 -8.41 -3.53 -2.11
C PHE A 59 -8.97 -2.84 -0.87
N THR A 60 -10.29 -2.88 -0.65
CA THR A 60 -10.91 -2.33 0.56
C THR A 60 -10.42 -3.01 1.84
N LYS A 61 -10.20 -4.33 1.83
CA LYS A 61 -9.66 -5.05 2.99
C LYS A 61 -8.20 -4.71 3.27
N ALA A 62 -7.43 -4.40 2.23
CA ALA A 62 -6.02 -4.05 2.34
C ALA A 62 -5.79 -2.53 2.39
N GLN A 63 -6.86 -1.73 2.52
CA GLN A 63 -6.79 -0.28 2.43
C GLN A 63 -5.80 0.31 3.43
N ASP A 64 -5.85 -0.13 4.69
CA ASP A 64 -4.94 0.31 5.75
C ASP A 64 -3.46 0.07 5.42
N ARG A 65 -3.14 -1.12 4.87
CA ARG A 65 -1.78 -1.45 4.41
C ARG A 65 -1.36 -0.64 3.19
N ILE A 66 -2.28 -0.38 2.26
CA ILE A 66 -2.05 0.44 1.08
C ILE A 66 -1.75 1.87 1.50
N GLU A 67 -2.53 2.43 2.42
CA GLU A 67 -2.29 3.77 2.97
C GLU A 67 -0.93 3.83 3.66
N ALA A 68 -0.58 2.86 4.50
CA ALA A 68 0.75 2.78 5.13
C ALA A 68 1.90 2.75 4.09
N ALA A 69 1.76 1.99 3.01
CA ALA A 69 2.73 1.93 1.90
C ALA A 69 2.87 3.30 1.22
N VAL A 70 1.74 3.94 0.91
CA VAL A 70 1.70 5.30 0.34
C VAL A 70 2.43 6.28 1.25
N ARG A 71 2.10 6.32 2.55
CA ARG A 71 2.74 7.20 3.53
C ARG A 71 4.25 6.96 3.61
N HIS A 72 4.65 5.69 3.65
CA HIS A 72 6.06 5.31 3.70
C HIS A 72 6.82 5.76 2.43
N LYS A 73 6.23 5.54 1.25
CA LYS A 73 6.82 5.92 -0.03
C LYS A 73 6.87 7.43 -0.24
N LEU A 74 5.84 8.14 0.19
CA LEU A 74 5.80 9.60 0.24
C LEU A 74 6.95 10.16 1.07
N ARG A 75 7.21 9.57 2.25
CA ARG A 75 8.31 9.97 3.13
C ARG A 75 9.70 9.64 2.59
N THR A 76 9.87 8.54 1.86
CA THR A 76 11.19 8.05 1.46
C THR A 76 11.67 8.57 0.11
N ARG A 77 10.79 8.75 -0.87
CA ARG A 77 11.20 8.92 -2.28
C ARG A 77 10.38 9.92 -3.08
N PHE A 78 9.29 10.45 -2.56
CA PHE A 78 8.39 11.25 -3.39
C PHE A 78 8.81 12.72 -3.47
N HIS A 79 9.82 12.97 -4.29
CA HIS A 79 10.29 14.29 -4.69
C HIS A 79 9.66 14.79 -6.01
N ALA A 80 8.78 14.02 -6.63
CA ALA A 80 8.14 14.38 -7.89
C ALA A 80 6.74 14.96 -7.62
N GLU A 81 6.69 16.26 -7.32
CA GLU A 81 5.43 17.01 -7.22
C GLU A 81 4.54 16.74 -8.45
N GLY A 82 3.35 16.19 -8.22
CA GLY A 82 2.35 15.92 -9.26
C GLY A 82 2.49 14.62 -10.04
N ALA A 83 3.48 13.76 -9.72
CA ALA A 83 3.57 12.44 -10.34
C ALA A 83 2.56 11.44 -9.74
N MET A 84 2.13 10.46 -10.53
CA MET A 84 1.34 9.34 -10.04
C MET A 84 2.22 8.37 -9.24
N LEU A 85 1.84 8.06 -8.01
CA LEU A 85 2.52 7.11 -7.14
C LEU A 85 2.19 5.68 -7.58
N ASN A 86 3.19 4.94 -8.04
CA ASN A 86 2.99 3.53 -8.41
C ASN A 86 3.46 2.62 -7.27
N LEU A 87 2.55 1.83 -6.73
CA LEU A 87 2.78 0.80 -5.71
C LEU A 87 3.00 -0.57 -6.38
N TRP A 88 4.06 -1.21 -5.95
CA TRP A 88 4.55 -2.50 -6.43
C TRP A 88 4.61 -3.47 -5.25
N ALA A 89 4.71 -4.78 -5.50
CA ALA A 89 4.71 -5.78 -4.43
C ALA A 89 5.85 -5.53 -3.41
N ASP A 90 7.03 -5.17 -3.91
CA ASP A 90 8.23 -4.82 -3.14
C ASP A 90 7.99 -3.70 -2.10
N ASP A 91 7.07 -2.77 -2.39
CA ASP A 91 6.74 -1.65 -1.49
C ASP A 91 6.06 -2.12 -0.19
N PHE A 92 5.51 -3.33 -0.21
CA PHE A 92 4.81 -3.93 0.93
C PHE A 92 5.68 -4.96 1.68
N GLU A 93 6.83 -5.33 1.13
CA GLU A 93 7.79 -6.24 1.77
C GLU A 93 8.59 -5.53 2.88
N ASP A 94 8.85 -4.23 2.72
CA ASP A 94 9.59 -3.40 3.69
C ASP A 94 8.69 -2.83 4.80
N LEU A 95 7.37 -2.82 4.61
CA LEU A 95 6.47 -2.42 5.68
C LEU A 95 6.63 -3.41 6.83
N PRO A 96 6.91 -2.94 8.06
CA PRO A 96 7.06 -3.83 9.20
C PRO A 96 5.75 -4.60 9.34
N ALA A 97 5.78 -5.88 8.97
CA ALA A 97 4.79 -6.85 9.41
C ALA A 97 4.93 -6.86 10.92
N ASP A 98 4.06 -6.13 11.62
CA ASP A 98 4.18 -5.92 13.06
C ASP A 98 4.54 -7.25 13.76
N SER A 99 5.69 -7.26 14.41
CA SER A 99 6.11 -8.22 15.42
C SER A 99 6.20 -9.70 15.01
N ILE A 100 7.06 -10.04 14.05
CA ILE A 100 7.82 -11.29 14.20
C ILE A 100 9.20 -10.91 14.71
N PRO A 101 9.63 -11.32 15.92
CA PRO A 101 11.03 -11.20 16.28
C PRO A 101 11.82 -12.06 15.29
N HIS A 102 12.35 -11.40 14.26
CA HIS A 102 13.39 -11.96 13.41
C HIS A 102 14.57 -12.20 14.35
N GLN A 103 14.69 -13.45 14.81
CA GLN A 103 15.86 -13.84 15.58
C GLN A 103 17.09 -13.47 14.75
N PRO A 104 18.09 -12.83 15.37
CA PRO A 104 19.38 -12.70 14.71
C PRO A 104 19.89 -14.13 14.50
N VAL A 105 20.02 -14.56 13.25
CA VAL A 105 20.83 -15.74 12.97
C VAL A 105 22.25 -15.38 13.40
N ALA A 106 22.58 -15.85 14.60
CA ALA A 106 23.87 -15.67 15.22
C ALA A 106 24.94 -16.22 14.29
N ALA A 107 26.00 -15.42 14.16
CA ALA A 107 27.28 -15.79 13.62
C ALA A 107 27.69 -17.20 14.06
N ALA A 108 27.94 -18.09 13.11
CA ALA A 108 28.91 -19.17 13.29
C ALA A 108 30.15 -18.77 12.48
N ALA A 109 30.95 -17.91 13.11
CA ALA A 109 32.33 -17.72 12.71
C ALA A 109 33.12 -19.00 12.99
N ALA A 110 34.10 -19.20 12.13
CA ALA A 110 35.06 -20.28 12.08
C ALA A 110 35.79 -20.60 13.41
N GLY A 111 36.18 -21.87 13.52
CA GLY A 111 37.52 -22.28 13.99
C GLY A 111 37.66 -22.61 15.47
N ASP A 112 37.84 -23.89 15.79
CA ASP A 112 39.17 -24.49 16.02
C ASP A 112 39.09 -26.02 15.82
#